data_AF-A0A9D5VFV0-F1
#
_entry.id   AF-A0A9D5VFV0-F1
#
_cell.length_a   1.000
_cell.length_b   1.000
_cell.length_c   1.000
_cell.angle_alpha   90.00
_cell.angle_beta   90.00
_cell.angle_gamma   90.00
#
_symmetry.space_group_name_H-M   'P 1'
#
loop_
_entity.id
_entity.type
_entity.pdbx_description
1 polymer ?
#
loop_
_entity_poly.entity_id
_entity_poly.type
_entity_poly.pdbx_seq_one_letter_code
_entity_poly.pdbx_strand_id
1 'polypeptide(L)'
;MPTQKFRTMLEVYDQAAMRHFRDAQLLEKEGRLANADQLYGFAAECAIKFAVAGCRKNSGSVEKKHINDLWGHETLLKVDRKYKALLAF
;
A
#
# COMPACT_ATOMS: atom_id res chain seq x y z
N MET A 1 1.91 3.97 23.31
CA MET A 1 3.00 3.76 22.33
C MET A 1 2.67 2.54 21.47
N PRO A 2 2.89 2.53 20.14
CA PRO A 2 2.75 1.31 19.35
C PRO A 2 3.74 0.27 19.88
N THR A 3 3.31 -0.97 20.11
CA THR A 3 4.21 -2.02 20.58
C THR A 3 5.30 -2.28 19.53
N GLN A 4 6.50 -2.65 19.97
CA GLN A 4 7.64 -2.95 19.10
C GLN A 4 7.27 -3.91 17.95
N LYS A 5 6.37 -4.86 18.24
CA LYS A 5 5.81 -5.84 17.28
C LYS A 5 4.97 -5.22 16.16
N PHE A 6 4.24 -4.13 16.43
CA PHE A 6 3.50 -3.40 15.39
C PHE A 6 4.44 -2.60 14.48
N ARG A 7 5.53 -2.03 15.02
CA ARG A 7 6.55 -1.33 14.22
C ARG A 7 7.30 -2.27 13.28
N THR A 8 7.73 -3.43 13.77
CA THR A 8 8.41 -4.42 12.94
C THR A 8 7.51 -5.00 11.87
N MET A 9 6.23 -5.28 12.18
CA MET A 9 5.26 -5.73 11.17
C MET A 9 5.03 -4.69 10.07
N LEU A 10 4.98 -3.40 10.43
CA LEU A 10 4.86 -2.30 9.47
C LEU A 10 6.07 -2.23 8.52
N GLU A 11 7.28 -2.28 9.07
CA GLU A 11 8.52 -2.31 8.27
C GLU A 11 8.55 -3.49 7.29
N VAL A 12 8.02 -4.65 7.69
CA VAL A 12 7.89 -5.83 6.81
C VAL A 12 6.94 -5.57 5.63
N TYR A 13 5.81 -4.89 5.84
CA TYR A 13 4.87 -4.60 4.75
C TYR A 13 5.42 -3.56 3.75
N ASP A 14 6.11 -2.52 4.20
CA ASP A 14 6.74 -1.52 3.31
C ASP A 14 7.83 -2.15 2.44
N GLN A 15 8.71 -2.95 3.05
CA GLN A 15 9.77 -3.66 2.32
C GLN A 15 9.20 -4.70 1.35
N ALA A 16 8.16 -5.44 1.74
CA ALA A 16 7.49 -6.40 0.87
C ALA A 16 6.83 -5.71 -0.34
N ALA A 17 6.15 -4.58 -0.13
CA ALA A 17 5.53 -3.83 -1.21
C ALA A 17 6.56 -3.42 -2.27
N MET A 18 7.70 -2.87 -1.84
CA MET A 18 8.78 -2.45 -2.74
C MET A 18 9.40 -3.61 -3.51
N ARG A 19 9.57 -4.78 -2.87
CA ARG A 19 10.10 -5.98 -3.54
C ARG A 19 9.13 -6.48 -4.60
N HIS A 20 7.85 -6.66 -4.25
CA HIS A 20 6.83 -7.11 -5.20
C HIS A 20 6.70 -6.18 -6.41
N PHE A 21 6.78 -4.86 -6.19
CA PHE A 21 6.75 -3.90 -7.29
C PHE A 21 7.96 -4.05 -8.24
N ARG A 22 9.17 -4.19 -7.71
CA ARG A 22 10.38 -4.37 -8.53
C ARG A 22 10.35 -5.68 -9.31
N ASP A 23 9.93 -6.75 -8.66
CA ASP A 23 9.80 -8.07 -9.29
C ASP A 23 8.73 -8.03 -10.41
N ALA A 24 7.62 -7.32 -10.19
CA ALA A 24 6.59 -7.10 -11.22
C ALA A 24 7.15 -6.36 -12.45
N GLN A 25 7.93 -5.28 -12.23
CA GLN A 25 8.58 -4.54 -13.32
C GLN A 25 9.57 -5.38 -14.13
N LEU A 26 10.28 -6.31 -13.47
CA LEU A 26 11.17 -7.24 -14.18
C LEU A 26 10.36 -8.19 -15.07
N LEU A 27 9.29 -8.78 -14.54
CA LEU A 27 8.44 -9.71 -15.28
C LEU A 27 7.69 -9.03 -16.44
N GLU A 28 7.26 -7.78 -16.25
CA GLU A 28 6.66 -6.98 -17.31
C GLU A 28 7.64 -6.77 -18.47
N LYS A 29 8.88 -6.38 -18.18
CA LYS A 29 9.95 -6.22 -19.18
C LYS A 29 10.29 -7.51 -19.92
N GLU A 30 10.14 -8.66 -19.26
CA GLU A 30 10.30 -10.00 -19.86
C GLU A 30 9.05 -10.50 -20.61
N GLY A 31 7.98 -9.70 -20.69
CA GLY A 31 6.73 -10.08 -21.36
C GLY A 31 5.86 -11.07 -20.57
N ARG A 32 6.17 -11.33 -19.29
CA ARG A 32 5.46 -12.26 -18.41
C ARG A 32 4.28 -11.59 -17.70
N LEU A 33 3.38 -10.98 -18.47
CA LEU A 33 2.36 -10.04 -18.01
C LEU A 33 1.45 -10.58 -16.88
N ALA A 34 0.97 -11.83 -16.96
CA ALA A 34 0.10 -12.40 -15.92
C ALA A 34 0.82 -12.52 -14.56
N ASN A 35 2.12 -12.82 -14.56
CA ASN A 35 2.90 -12.89 -13.33
C ASN A 35 3.22 -11.48 -12.80
N ALA A 36 3.48 -10.54 -13.70
CA ALA A 36 3.68 -9.14 -13.34
C ALA A 36 2.43 -8.55 -12.68
N ASP A 37 1.25 -8.76 -13.26
CA ASP A 37 -0.04 -8.32 -12.74
C ASP A 37 -0.30 -8.83 -11.31
N GLN A 38 -0.07 -10.13 -11.07
CA GLN A 38 -0.18 -10.70 -9.73
C GLN A 38 0.76 -10.02 -8.73
N LEU A 39 2.01 -9.74 -9.11
CA LEU A 39 2.98 -9.07 -8.24
C LEU A 39 2.65 -7.58 -8.02
N TYR A 40 2.08 -6.89 -9.00
CA TYR A 40 1.54 -5.55 -8.80
C TYR A 40 0.39 -5.56 -7.78
N GLY A 41 -0.50 -6.56 -7.85
CA GLY A 41 -1.57 -6.76 -6.87
C GLY A 41 -1.03 -6.92 -5.44
N PHE A 42 -0.02 -7.77 -5.24
CA PHE A 42 0.62 -7.93 -3.93
C PHE A 42 1.33 -6.66 -3.45
N ALA A 43 1.98 -5.92 -4.34
CA ALA A 43 2.61 -4.65 -4.00
C ALA A 43 1.58 -3.63 -3.46
N ALA A 44 0.44 -3.51 -4.13
CA ALA A 44 -0.66 -2.63 -3.72
C ALA A 44 -1.25 -3.07 -2.36
N GLU A 45 -1.52 -4.36 -2.18
CA GLU A 45 -2.06 -4.90 -0.92
C GLU A 45 -1.12 -4.61 0.27
N CYS A 46 0.19 -4.85 0.12
CA CYS A 46 1.18 -4.59 1.15
C CYS A 46 1.28 -3.09 1.48
N ALA A 47 1.26 -2.22 0.46
CA ALA A 47 1.27 -0.77 0.67
C ALA A 47 0.04 -0.28 1.44
N ILE A 48 -1.15 -0.81 1.11
CA ILE A 48 -2.40 -0.49 1.83
C ILE A 48 -2.32 -0.97 3.28
N LYS A 49 -1.84 -2.21 3.53
CA LYS A 49 -1.66 -2.74 4.89
C LYS A 49 -0.73 -1.86 5.72
N PHE A 50 0.40 -1.41 5.14
CA PHE A 50 1.31 -0.48 5.79
C PHE A 50 0.62 0.85 6.13
N ALA A 51 -0.08 1.46 5.16
CA ALA A 51 -0.78 2.72 5.35
C ALA A 51 -1.87 2.64 6.43
N VAL A 52 -2.73 1.62 6.37
CA VAL A 52 -3.82 1.41 7.34
C VAL A 52 -3.29 1.13 8.74
N ALA A 53 -2.25 0.30 8.88
CA ALA A 53 -1.66 0.04 10.18
C ALA A 53 -0.92 1.28 10.75
N GLY A 54 -0.40 2.17 9.89
CA GLY A 54 0.15 3.47 10.30
C GLY A 54 -0.91 4.48 10.74
N CYS A 55 -2.11 4.44 10.14
CA CYS A 55 -3.22 5.37 10.41
C CYS A 55 -3.99 5.11 11.72
N ARG A 56 -3.77 3.99 12.41
CA ARG A 56 -4.47 3.62 13.66
C ARG A 56 -4.29 4.56 14.86
N LYS A 57 -3.63 5.71 14.72
CA LYS A 57 -3.41 6.66 15.83
C LYS A 57 -4.59 7.60 16.12
N ASN A 58 -5.53 7.78 15.20
CA ASN A 58 -6.69 8.66 15.41
C ASN A 58 -7.98 7.96 14.95
N SER A 59 -8.64 7.17 15.81
CA SER A 59 -10.03 6.83 15.58
C SER A 59 -10.76 6.61 16.91
N GLY A 60 -11.41 7.67 17.40
CA GLY A 60 -12.75 7.48 17.93
C GLY A 60 -13.61 6.86 16.82
N SER A 61 -14.44 5.89 17.19
CA SER A 61 -15.43 5.18 16.34
C SER A 61 -15.00 4.91 14.89
N VAL A 62 -14.56 3.68 14.61
CA VAL A 62 -14.32 3.21 13.23
C VAL A 62 -15.66 3.17 12.50
N GLU A 63 -15.99 4.24 11.76
CA GLU A 63 -17.07 4.23 10.80
C GLU A 63 -16.72 3.22 9.69
N LYS A 64 -17.48 2.13 9.63
CA LYS A 64 -17.43 1.14 8.54
C LYS A 64 -18.12 1.71 7.31
N LYS A 65 -17.55 2.75 6.71
CA LYS A 65 -17.99 3.29 5.42
C LYS A 65 -17.36 2.48 4.29
N HIS A 66 -18.09 2.33 3.18
CA HIS A 66 -17.59 1.59 2.03
C HIS A 66 -16.35 2.32 1.47
N ILE A 67 -15.43 1.57 0.86
CA ILE A 67 -14.15 2.15 0.40
C ILE A 67 -14.38 3.32 -0.56
N ASN A 68 -15.36 3.24 -1.45
CA ASN A 68 -15.73 4.36 -2.35
C ASN A 68 -16.14 5.65 -1.61
N ASP A 69 -16.71 5.54 -0.41
CA ASP A 69 -17.10 6.69 0.41
C ASP A 69 -15.91 7.26 1.20
N LEU A 70 -14.87 6.45 1.42
CA LEU A 70 -13.64 6.87 2.09
C LEU A 70 -12.69 7.61 1.15
N TRP A 71 -12.75 7.34 -0.16
CA TRP A 71 -11.85 7.95 -1.15
C TRP A 71 -12.09 9.46 -1.33
N GLY A 72 -13.29 9.94 -0.98
CA GLY A 72 -13.63 11.37 -0.99
C GLY A 72 -13.15 12.17 0.23
N HIS A 73 -12.64 11.53 1.29
CA HIS A 73 -12.33 12.20 2.55
C HIS A 73 -10.82 12.39 2.76
N GLU A 74 -10.25 13.30 1.96
CA GLU A 74 -9.01 14.11 2.10
C GLU A 74 -7.68 13.51 2.63
N THR A 75 -7.60 12.26 3.06
CA THR A 75 -6.37 11.72 3.70
C THR A 75 -5.46 10.97 2.73
N LEU A 76 -5.99 10.48 1.59
CA LEU A 76 -5.21 9.78 0.56
C LEU A 76 -4.28 10.71 -0.24
N LEU A 77 -4.56 12.02 -0.25
CA LEU A 77 -3.73 13.03 -0.94
C LEU A 77 -2.31 13.16 -0.34
N LYS A 78 -2.06 12.65 0.87
CA LYS A 78 -0.70 12.63 1.45
C LYS A 78 0.14 11.44 0.97
N VAL A 79 -0.51 10.34 0.57
CA VAL A 79 0.15 9.18 -0.05
C VAL A 79 0.54 9.52 -1.50
N ASP A 80 -0.31 10.28 -2.19
CA ASP A 80 -0.09 10.79 -3.56
C ASP A 80 1.30 11.42 -3.75
N ARG A 81 1.78 12.20 -2.78
CA ARG A 81 3.07 12.92 -2.91
C ARG A 81 4.30 11.99 -2.88
N LYS A 82 4.24 10.86 -2.18
CA LYS A 82 5.35 9.89 -2.07
C LYS A 82 5.32 8.86 -3.21
N TYR A 83 4.13 8.54 -3.71
CA TYR A 83 3.93 7.50 -4.72
C TYR A 83 3.45 8.06 -6.06
N LYS A 84 3.63 9.36 -6.31
CA LYS A 84 3.32 10.00 -7.60
C LYS A 84 3.99 9.33 -8.80
N ALA A 85 5.16 8.74 -8.58
CA ALA A 85 5.86 7.92 -9.56
C ALA A 85 5.12 6.62 -9.94
N LEU A 86 4.18 6.18 -9.11
CA LEU A 86 3.27 5.06 -9.33
C LEU A 86 1.88 5.50 -9.85
N LEU A 87 1.72 6.74 -10.31
CA LEU A 87 0.47 7.22 -10.94
C LEU A 87 0.72 7.68 -12.38
N ALA A 88 1.94 7.50 -12.89
CA ALA A 88 2.37 7.90 -14.22
C ALA A 88 2.37 6.70 -15.19
N PHE A 89 1.25 5.97 -15.23
CA PHE A 89 0.97 4.98 -16.28
C PHE A 89 -0.03 5.58 -17.27
#